data_AF-A0AAN6I3E8-F1
#
_entry.id   AF-A0AAN6I3E8-F1
#
_cell.length_a   1.000
_cell.length_b   1.000
_cell.length_c   1.000
_cell.angle_alpha   90.00
_cell.angle_beta   90.00
_cell.angle_gamma   90.00
#
_symmetry.space_group_name_H-M   'P 1'
#
loop_
_entity.id
_entity.type
_entity.pdbx_description
1 polymer ?
#
loop_
_entity_poly.entity_id
_entity_poly.type
_entity_poly.pdbx_seq_one_letter_code
_entity_poly.pdbx_strand_id
1 'polypeptide(L)'
;MRPLDGVSETLSWTAPHANRQFNEHALSSCSDFKEQMFMAEEQREEYRDSKVQDYRAFHVPLLVEGDDYDFGDTKLGVIARFLRPHKDYTFKKLKAYLPPAFYDFPEEDPEWVKHAYDLPDRSAACPTLWIPRDPMGLSRKEIKNLHGAIKVSDENAHFDEKGKIIWTGPPPE
;
A
#
# COMPACT_ATOMS: atom_id res chain seq x y z
N MET A 1 -15.53 -15.62 3.07
CA MET A 1 -14.41 -15.12 3.90
C MET A 1 -13.14 -15.37 3.12
N ARG A 2 -12.43 -14.32 2.73
CA ARG A 2 -11.12 -14.33 2.05
C ARG A 2 -10.29 -13.18 2.63
N PRO A 3 -8.96 -13.23 2.61
CA PRO A 3 -8.02 -14.36 2.73
C PRO A 3 -7.21 -14.25 4.04
N LEU A 4 -6.47 -15.31 4.37
CA LEU A 4 -5.54 -15.40 5.52
C LEU A 4 -4.19 -14.69 5.25
N ASP A 5 -4.08 -14.01 4.10
CA ASP A 5 -2.83 -13.47 3.55
C ASP A 5 -2.79 -11.93 3.56
N GLY A 6 -3.67 -11.27 4.32
CA GLY A 6 -3.68 -9.80 4.45
C GLY A 6 -4.26 -9.02 3.26
N VAL A 7 -4.56 -9.66 2.13
CA VAL A 7 -5.15 -9.00 0.94
C VAL A 7 -6.68 -8.97 1.04
N SER A 8 -7.26 -7.94 1.64
CA SER A 8 -8.73 -7.89 1.75
C SER A 8 -9.42 -7.72 0.38
N GLU A 9 -10.32 -8.64 0.02
CA GLU A 9 -11.26 -8.42 -1.09
C GLU A 9 -12.40 -7.53 -0.62
N THR A 10 -12.15 -6.22 -0.53
CA THR A 10 -13.24 -5.25 -0.39
C THR A 10 -14.06 -5.18 -1.68
N LEU A 11 -15.30 -4.70 -1.58
CA LEU A 11 -16.15 -4.41 -2.76
C LEU A 11 -15.51 -3.37 -3.70
N SER A 12 -14.56 -2.57 -3.21
CA SER A 12 -13.76 -1.64 -4.01
C SER A 12 -12.57 -2.31 -4.71
N TRP A 13 -12.21 -3.54 -4.32
CA TRP A 13 -11.15 -4.32 -4.96
C TRP A 13 -11.73 -5.14 -6.11
N THR A 14 -11.70 -4.57 -7.31
CA THR A 14 -11.84 -5.35 -8.54
C THR A 14 -10.44 -5.80 -8.93
N ALA A 15 -10.09 -7.06 -8.67
CA ALA A 15 -8.88 -7.62 -9.28
C ALA A 15 -8.98 -7.41 -10.79
N PRO A 16 -7.91 -6.95 -11.48
CA PRO A 16 -7.98 -6.70 -12.93
C PRO A 16 -8.28 -7.95 -13.78
N HIS A 17 -8.55 -9.13 -13.20
CA HIS A 17 -8.78 -10.37 -13.94
C HIS A 17 -9.86 -11.32 -13.35
N ALA A 18 -10.63 -10.93 -12.33
CA ALA A 18 -11.47 -11.89 -11.58
C ALA A 18 -12.76 -12.36 -12.26
N ASN A 19 -13.09 -11.91 -13.48
CA ASN A 19 -14.26 -12.37 -14.26
C ASN A 19 -13.90 -12.99 -15.61
N ARG A 20 -12.87 -13.81 -15.65
CA ARG A 20 -12.77 -14.89 -16.63
C ARG A 20 -12.29 -16.11 -15.88
N GLN A 21 -13.06 -17.20 -15.91
CA GLN A 21 -12.49 -18.53 -15.74
C GLN A 21 -11.45 -18.69 -16.86
N PHE A 22 -10.23 -18.23 -16.59
CA PHE A 22 -9.10 -18.34 -17.50
C PHE A 22 -8.62 -19.79 -17.40
N ASN A 23 -8.85 -20.52 -18.47
CA ASN A 23 -8.40 -21.88 -18.61
C ASN A 23 -6.87 -21.84 -18.79
N GLU A 24 -6.10 -22.09 -17.73
CA GLU A 24 -4.62 -21.97 -17.72
C GLU A 24 -3.95 -22.80 -18.83
N HIS A 25 -4.58 -23.91 -19.24
CA HIS A 25 -4.15 -24.72 -20.37
C HIS A 25 -4.16 -23.96 -21.72
N ALA A 26 -5.03 -22.96 -21.89
CA ALA A 26 -5.09 -22.15 -23.11
C ALA A 26 -3.97 -21.08 -23.19
N LEU A 27 -3.43 -20.64 -22.05
CA LEU A 27 -2.34 -19.65 -22.00
C LEU A 27 -0.96 -20.27 -22.25
N SER A 28 -0.78 -21.57 -21.97
CA SER A 28 0.46 -22.29 -22.30
C SER A 28 0.69 -22.48 -23.80
N SER A 29 -0.38 -22.37 -24.60
CA SER A 29 -0.37 -22.61 -26.06
C SER A 29 -0.03 -21.36 -26.89
N CYS A 30 0.02 -20.18 -26.28
CA CYS A 30 0.15 -18.93 -27.01
C CYS A 30 1.23 -18.04 -26.38
N SER A 31 2.48 -18.25 -26.78
CA SER A 31 3.59 -17.29 -26.58
C SER A 31 3.17 -15.88 -27.03
N ASP A 32 2.42 -15.82 -28.12
CA ASP A 32 2.01 -14.58 -28.77
C ASP A 32 1.07 -13.76 -27.89
N PHE A 33 0.26 -14.38 -27.02
CA PHE A 33 -0.64 -13.65 -26.12
C PHE A 33 0.13 -12.92 -25.02
N LYS A 34 1.18 -13.52 -24.48
CA LYS A 34 2.01 -12.91 -23.44
C LYS A 34 2.84 -11.76 -24.01
N GLU A 35 3.40 -11.94 -25.21
CA GLU A 35 4.07 -10.85 -25.95
C GLU A 35 3.09 -9.73 -26.31
N GLN A 36 1.89 -10.05 -26.80
CA GLN A 36 0.87 -9.03 -27.10
C GLN A 36 0.45 -8.24 -25.86
N MET A 37 0.37 -8.89 -24.70
CA MET A 37 0.03 -8.21 -23.46
C MET A 37 1.16 -7.29 -22.97
N PHE A 38 2.41 -7.76 -23.04
CA PHE A 38 3.59 -6.96 -22.70
C PHE A 38 3.72 -5.75 -23.64
N MET A 39 3.53 -5.96 -24.94
CA MET A 39 3.51 -4.88 -25.94
C MET A 39 2.36 -3.90 -25.70
N ALA A 40 1.19 -4.36 -25.28
CA ALA A 40 0.06 -3.48 -24.95
C ALA A 40 0.27 -2.70 -23.64
N GLU A 41 1.02 -3.25 -22.69
CA GLU A 41 1.39 -2.60 -21.43
C GLU A 41 2.50 -1.56 -21.66
N GLU A 42 3.49 -1.89 -22.49
CA GLU A 42 4.54 -0.97 -22.95
C GLU A 42 3.96 0.18 -23.77
N GLN A 43 3.02 -0.09 -24.69
CA GLN A 43 2.28 0.94 -25.43
C GLN A 43 1.41 1.82 -24.51
N ARG A 44 0.89 1.29 -23.40
CA ARG A 44 0.11 2.06 -22.42
C ARG A 44 1.00 2.96 -21.57
N GLU A 45 2.17 2.48 -21.17
CA GLU A 45 3.16 3.30 -20.45
C GLU A 45 3.74 4.37 -21.39
N GLU A 46 4.01 4.07 -22.67
CA GLU A 46 4.39 5.08 -23.68
C GLU A 46 3.27 6.09 -23.93
N TYR A 47 2.00 5.65 -23.97
CA TYR A 47 0.84 6.54 -24.05
C TYR A 47 0.69 7.40 -22.79
N ARG A 48 1.00 6.85 -21.61
CA ARG A 48 0.99 7.58 -20.34
C ARG A 48 2.09 8.63 -20.33
N ASP A 49 3.32 8.27 -20.70
CA ASP A 49 4.49 9.14 -20.77
C ASP A 49 4.36 10.24 -21.84
N SER A 50 3.72 9.96 -22.97
CA SER A 50 3.43 10.98 -24.00
C SER A 50 2.35 11.96 -23.56
N LYS A 51 1.25 11.47 -22.95
CA LYS A 51 0.24 12.36 -22.34
C LYS A 51 0.82 13.14 -21.16
N VAL A 52 1.84 12.58 -20.53
CA VAL A 52 2.66 13.21 -19.50
C VAL A 52 3.56 14.29 -20.11
N GLN A 53 4.16 14.07 -21.28
CA GLN A 53 4.91 15.13 -21.97
C GLN A 53 4.00 16.25 -22.49
N ASP A 54 2.76 15.96 -22.89
CA ASP A 54 1.80 16.96 -23.39
C ASP A 54 1.32 17.96 -22.33
N TYR A 55 1.38 17.64 -21.03
CA TYR A 55 1.12 18.64 -19.98
C TYR A 55 2.25 19.66 -19.81
N ARG A 56 3.38 19.52 -20.52
CA ARG A 56 4.40 20.58 -20.63
C ARG A 56 3.98 21.70 -21.61
N ALA A 57 3.01 21.47 -22.49
CA ALA A 57 2.60 22.46 -23.50
C ALA A 57 1.54 23.47 -23.01
N PHE A 58 0.81 23.16 -21.94
CA PHE A 58 -0.05 24.11 -21.22
C PHE A 58 0.16 23.93 -19.73
N HIS A 59 1.21 24.55 -19.19
CA HIS A 59 1.35 24.74 -17.76
C HIS A 59 0.20 25.65 -17.30
N VAL A 60 -0.96 25.05 -16.98
CA VAL A 60 -2.06 25.75 -16.33
C VAL A 60 -1.54 26.07 -14.92
N PRO A 61 -1.25 27.34 -14.59
CA PRO A 61 -0.74 27.68 -13.28
C PRO A 61 -1.78 27.23 -12.25
N LEU A 62 -1.32 26.53 -11.21
CA LEU A 62 -2.19 26.19 -10.09
C LEU A 62 -2.80 27.49 -9.53
N LEU A 63 -3.99 27.42 -8.94
CA LEU A 63 -4.61 28.59 -8.29
C LEU A 63 -3.70 29.24 -7.23
N VAL A 64 -2.84 28.42 -6.60
CA VAL A 64 -1.82 28.88 -5.63
C VAL A 64 -0.62 29.58 -6.28
N GLU A 65 -0.39 29.32 -7.56
CA GLU A 65 0.73 29.84 -8.33
C GLU A 65 0.46 31.30 -8.78
N GLY A 66 -0.83 31.69 -8.84
CA GLY A 66 -1.30 33.04 -9.10
C GLY A 66 -0.99 33.55 -10.50
N ASP A 67 -1.62 34.65 -10.89
CA ASP A 67 -1.28 35.35 -12.13
C ASP A 67 0.20 35.74 -12.08
N ASP A 68 0.93 35.45 -13.15
CA ASP A 68 2.35 35.72 -13.32
C ASP A 68 2.61 37.23 -13.36
N TYR A 69 2.48 37.91 -12.23
CA TYR A 69 2.94 39.29 -12.14
C TYR A 69 4.47 39.27 -12.18
N ASP A 70 5.02 39.32 -13.39
CA ASP A 70 6.43 39.63 -13.66
C ASP A 70 6.72 41.07 -13.19
N PHE A 71 6.79 41.26 -11.88
CA PHE A 71 7.45 42.41 -11.31
C PHE A 71 8.95 42.14 -11.44
N GLY A 72 9.56 42.75 -12.47
CA GLY A 72 11.01 42.72 -12.66
C GLY A 72 11.70 42.88 -11.31
N ASP A 73 12.62 41.95 -11.04
CA ASP A 73 13.23 41.67 -9.74
C ASP A 73 14.15 42.83 -9.30
N THR A 74 13.51 43.97 -9.05
CA THR A 74 14.16 45.17 -8.55
C THR A 74 14.50 44.86 -7.10
N LYS A 75 15.78 45.00 -6.73
CA LYS A 75 16.28 44.77 -5.37
C LYS A 75 15.63 45.79 -4.41
N LEU A 76 14.42 45.47 -3.95
CA LEU A 76 13.68 46.25 -2.98
C LEU A 76 14.34 46.08 -1.61
N GLY A 77 14.44 47.17 -0.84
CA GLY A 77 14.96 47.12 0.52
C GLY A 77 14.10 46.26 1.44
N VAL A 78 14.70 45.78 2.54
CA VAL A 78 14.06 44.86 3.51
C VAL A 78 12.70 45.39 4.03
N ILE A 79 12.59 46.71 4.22
CA ILE A 79 11.35 47.37 4.67
C ILE A 79 10.27 47.33 3.59
N ALA A 80 10.62 47.58 2.33
CA ALA A 80 9.69 47.57 1.21
C ALA A 80 9.15 46.17 0.87
N ARG A 81 9.95 45.14 1.19
CA ARG A 81 9.55 43.72 1.15
C ARG A 81 8.61 43.36 2.31
N PHE A 82 8.87 43.88 3.51
CA PHE A 82 8.01 43.65 4.67
C PHE A 82 6.61 44.27 4.50
N LEU A 83 6.52 45.48 3.95
CA LEU A 83 5.25 46.21 3.81
C LEU A 83 4.37 45.75 2.63
N ARG A 84 4.86 44.87 1.75
CA ARG A 84 4.08 44.35 0.60
C ARG A 84 4.11 42.83 0.57
N PRO A 85 3.54 42.16 1.60
CA PRO A 85 3.67 40.73 1.70
C PRO A 85 2.98 39.98 0.56
N HIS A 86 1.89 40.54 0.02
CA HIS A 86 1.14 40.01 -1.13
C HIS A 86 1.94 39.96 -2.45
N LYS A 87 3.11 40.60 -2.55
CA LYS A 87 3.97 40.58 -3.75
C LYS A 87 5.28 39.79 -3.57
N ASP A 88 5.81 39.79 -2.34
CA ASP A 88 7.13 39.24 -2.07
C ASP A 88 7.11 37.87 -1.37
N TYR A 89 6.00 37.48 -0.75
CA TYR A 89 5.82 36.15 -0.14
C TYR A 89 4.89 35.26 -0.97
N THR A 90 5.18 35.15 -2.27
CA THR A 90 4.47 34.24 -3.19
C THR A 90 5.01 32.81 -3.07
N PHE A 91 4.16 31.81 -3.29
CA PHE A 91 4.52 30.40 -3.27
C PHE A 91 5.73 30.09 -4.17
N LYS A 92 5.80 30.64 -5.40
CA LYS A 92 6.96 30.47 -6.30
C LYS A 92 8.29 30.90 -5.66
N LYS A 93 8.31 32.09 -5.05
CA LYS A 93 9.50 32.63 -4.37
C LYS A 93 9.88 31.76 -3.18
N LEU A 94 8.90 31.31 -2.39
CA LEU A 94 9.12 30.43 -1.24
C LEU A 94 9.60 29.04 -1.65
N LYS A 95 9.04 28.48 -2.71
CA LYS A 95 9.42 27.21 -3.32
C LYS A 95 10.89 27.21 -3.76
N ALA A 96 11.39 28.33 -4.28
CA ALA A 96 12.80 28.49 -4.65
C ALA A 96 13.78 28.45 -3.45
N TYR A 97 13.32 28.69 -2.21
CA TYR A 97 14.15 28.52 -1.02
C TYR A 97 14.21 27.07 -0.52
N LEU A 98 13.31 26.20 -0.97
CA LEU A 98 13.29 24.81 -0.50
C LEU A 98 14.48 24.05 -1.09
N PRO A 99 15.24 23.31 -0.25
CA PRO A 99 16.28 22.42 -0.74
C PRO A 99 15.72 21.36 -1.71
N PRO A 100 16.51 20.93 -2.71
CA PRO A 100 16.11 19.87 -3.64
C PRO A 100 15.62 18.59 -2.95
N ALA A 101 16.16 18.27 -1.77
CA ALA A 101 15.80 17.10 -0.98
C ALA A 101 14.30 17.02 -0.59
N PHE A 102 13.57 18.13 -0.61
CA PHE A 102 12.11 18.10 -0.38
C PHE A 102 11.31 17.57 -1.58
N TYR A 103 11.93 17.46 -2.75
CA TYR A 103 11.32 16.91 -3.96
C TYR A 103 11.69 15.45 -4.19
N ASP A 104 12.59 14.90 -3.37
CA ASP A 104 12.94 13.48 -3.40
C ASP A 104 11.82 12.70 -2.71
N PHE A 105 10.90 12.17 -3.51
CA PHE A 105 9.92 11.21 -3.02
C PHE A 105 10.63 9.86 -2.83
N PRO A 106 10.53 9.23 -1.65
CA PRO A 106 11.07 7.89 -1.49
C PRO A 106 10.35 6.94 -2.45
N GLU A 107 11.11 6.00 -3.04
CA GLU A 107 10.50 4.86 -3.74
C GLU A 107 9.76 4.02 -2.69
N GLU A 108 8.44 4.07 -2.72
CA GLU A 108 7.60 3.27 -1.83
C GLU A 108 7.49 1.85 -2.40
N ASP A 109 7.72 0.84 -1.56
CA ASP A 109 7.51 -0.55 -1.94
C ASP A 109 6.06 -0.75 -2.42
N PRO A 110 5.83 -1.35 -3.60
CA PRO A 110 4.50 -1.45 -4.20
C PRO A 110 3.51 -2.25 -3.32
N GLU A 111 4.03 -3.13 -2.47
CA GLU A 111 3.26 -3.88 -1.48
C GLU A 111 2.74 -2.99 -0.34
N TRP A 112 3.54 -2.01 0.09
CA TRP A 112 3.16 -1.03 1.12
C TRP A 112 2.14 -0.03 0.59
N VAL A 113 2.32 0.48 -0.64
CA VAL A 113 1.38 1.42 -1.29
C VAL A 113 -0.03 0.84 -1.35
N LYS A 114 -0.13 -0.45 -1.67
CA LYS A 114 -1.41 -1.16 -1.79
C LYS A 114 -2.21 -1.17 -0.48
N HIS A 115 -1.53 -1.21 0.66
CA HIS A 115 -2.12 -1.32 2.00
C HIS A 115 -1.92 -0.05 2.86
N ALA A 116 -1.44 1.05 2.26
CA ALA A 116 -1.05 2.27 2.99
C ALA A 116 -2.20 2.91 3.81
N TYR A 117 -3.44 2.69 3.40
CA TYR A 117 -4.64 3.22 4.07
C TYR A 117 -5.50 2.13 4.73
N ASP A 118 -5.03 0.88 4.74
CA ASP A 118 -5.73 -0.18 5.44
C ASP A 118 -5.53 -0.03 6.95
N LEU A 119 -6.62 -0.22 7.70
CA LEU A 119 -6.55 -0.21 9.16
C LEU A 119 -5.68 -1.40 9.62
N PRO A 120 -4.77 -1.20 10.60
CA PRO A 120 -3.89 -2.26 11.07
C PRO A 120 -4.67 -3.45 11.63
N ASP A 121 -5.82 -3.21 12.26
CA ASP A 121 -6.71 -4.25 12.78
C ASP A 121 -7.29 -5.17 11.69
N ARG A 122 -7.23 -4.76 10.43
CA ARG A 122 -7.79 -5.49 9.28
C ARG A 122 -6.72 -6.09 8.36
N SER A 123 -5.58 -5.41 8.22
CA SER A 123 -4.47 -5.88 7.38
C SER A 123 -3.51 -6.80 8.13
N ALA A 124 -3.47 -6.76 9.47
CA ALA A 124 -2.62 -7.63 10.26
C ALA A 124 -2.94 -9.12 10.04
N ALA A 125 -1.89 -9.93 9.93
CA ALA A 125 -2.02 -11.38 9.88
C ALA A 125 -2.72 -11.90 11.15
N CYS A 126 -3.65 -12.83 10.98
CA CYS A 126 -4.37 -13.42 12.12
C CYS A 126 -3.36 -14.18 13.01
N PRO A 127 -3.28 -13.85 14.32
CA PRO A 127 -2.32 -14.49 15.21
C PRO A 127 -2.66 -15.97 15.43
N THR A 128 -1.65 -16.77 15.72
CA THR A 128 -1.82 -18.17 16.09
C THR A 128 -2.46 -18.27 17.48
N LEU A 129 -3.59 -18.99 17.58
CA LEU A 129 -4.27 -19.27 18.84
C LEU A 129 -3.56 -20.40 19.59
N TRP A 130 -3.10 -20.13 20.80
CA TRP A 130 -2.40 -21.09 21.63
C TRP A 130 -3.33 -21.68 22.71
N ILE A 131 -3.57 -22.99 22.67
CA ILE A 131 -4.47 -23.68 23.59
C ILE A 131 -3.71 -24.78 24.35
N PRO A 132 -3.79 -24.87 25.68
CA PRO A 132 -3.16 -25.96 26.42
C PRO A 132 -3.79 -27.33 26.08
N ARG A 133 -2.94 -28.35 25.89
CA ARG A 133 -3.37 -29.73 25.67
C ARG A 133 -4.08 -30.29 26.89
N ASP A 134 -5.31 -30.73 26.69
CA ASP A 134 -6.15 -31.35 27.71
C ASP A 134 -6.12 -32.89 27.65
N PRO A 135 -6.27 -33.58 28.80
CA PRO A 135 -6.31 -35.03 28.84
C PRO A 135 -7.59 -35.61 28.21
N MET A 136 -8.68 -34.84 28.14
CA MET A 136 -9.96 -35.28 27.57
C MET A 136 -10.04 -35.13 26.04
N GLY A 137 -9.02 -34.52 25.42
CA GLY A 137 -8.90 -34.38 23.96
C GLY A 137 -9.84 -33.35 23.33
N LEU A 138 -10.40 -32.42 24.12
CA LEU A 138 -11.17 -31.28 23.62
C LEU A 138 -10.29 -30.33 22.80
N SER A 139 -9.08 -30.05 23.25
CA SER A 139 -8.07 -29.24 22.52
C SER A 139 -7.89 -29.73 21.09
N ARG A 140 -7.71 -31.04 20.89
CA ARG A 140 -7.56 -31.66 19.57
C ARG A 140 -8.81 -31.57 18.70
N LYS A 141 -10.01 -31.59 19.31
CA LYS A 141 -11.27 -31.39 18.58
C LYS A 141 -11.39 -29.95 18.12
N GLU A 142 -11.08 -28.99 18.99
CA GLU A 142 -11.11 -27.56 18.64
C GLU A 142 -10.09 -27.21 17.57
N ILE A 143 -8.86 -27.76 17.63
CA ILE A 143 -7.85 -27.60 16.57
C ILE A 143 -8.40 -28.08 15.22
N LYS A 144 -9.07 -29.25 15.19
CA LYS A 144 -9.67 -29.78 13.96
C LYS A 144 -10.83 -28.92 13.45
N ASN A 145 -11.66 -28.40 14.35
CA ASN A 145 -12.77 -27.52 14.00
C ASN A 145 -12.28 -26.17 13.44
N LEU A 146 -11.18 -25.65 13.98
CA LEU A 146 -10.66 -24.31 13.67
C LEU A 146 -9.61 -24.29 12.55
N HIS A 147 -9.08 -25.44 12.11
CA HIS A 147 -8.03 -25.57 11.10
C HIS A 147 -8.27 -24.79 9.80
N GLY A 148 -9.53 -24.52 9.42
CA GLY A 148 -9.87 -23.75 8.23
C GLY A 148 -10.03 -22.24 8.44
N ALA A 149 -10.13 -21.78 9.69
CA ALA A 149 -10.42 -20.38 10.02
C ALA A 149 -9.22 -19.66 10.64
N ILE A 150 -8.53 -20.29 11.58
CA ILE A 150 -7.43 -19.70 12.36
C ILE A 150 -6.37 -20.77 12.58
N LYS A 151 -5.08 -20.37 12.62
CA LYS A 151 -4.00 -21.26 13.03
C LYS A 151 -4.11 -21.50 14.53
N VAL A 152 -4.25 -22.76 14.95
CA VAL A 152 -4.34 -23.13 16.37
C VAL A 152 -3.27 -24.17 16.68
N SER A 153 -2.52 -23.97 17.77
CA SER A 153 -1.47 -24.89 18.22
C SER A 153 -1.66 -25.26 19.70
N ASP A 154 -1.41 -26.53 20.02
CA ASP A 154 -1.39 -27.08 21.39
C ASP A 154 0.01 -27.45 21.87
N GLU A 155 1.04 -26.96 21.18
CA GLU A 155 2.44 -27.23 21.51
C GLU A 155 2.85 -26.52 22.79
N ASN A 156 3.79 -27.10 23.55
CA ASN A 156 4.41 -26.47 24.72
C ASN A 156 3.48 -26.04 25.87
N ALA A 157 2.22 -26.49 25.89
CA ALA A 157 1.26 -26.20 26.95
C ALA A 157 0.39 -27.42 27.26
N HIS A 158 0.23 -27.78 28.54
CA HIS A 158 -0.63 -28.89 28.96
C HIS A 158 -1.22 -28.66 30.35
N PHE A 159 -2.24 -29.43 30.72
CA PHE A 159 -2.83 -29.40 32.05
C PHE A 159 -2.17 -30.40 33.00
N ASP A 160 -1.93 -29.96 34.23
CA ASP A 160 -1.59 -30.82 35.38
C ASP A 160 -2.82 -31.61 35.87
N GLU A 161 -2.61 -32.64 36.68
CA GLU A 161 -3.68 -33.43 37.31
C GLU A 161 -4.63 -32.59 38.18
N LYS A 162 -4.14 -31.44 38.65
CA LYS A 162 -4.91 -30.44 39.42
C LYS A 162 -5.63 -29.40 38.55
N GLY A 163 -5.60 -29.54 37.23
CA GLY A 163 -6.23 -28.61 36.28
C GLY A 163 -5.50 -27.27 36.11
N LYS A 164 -4.23 -27.17 36.54
CA LYS A 164 -3.39 -25.98 36.31
C LYS A 164 -2.68 -26.07 34.97
N ILE A 165 -2.50 -24.94 34.30
CA ILE A 165 -1.76 -24.87 33.04
C ILE A 165 -0.27 -24.88 33.35
N ILE A 166 0.46 -25.80 32.72
CA ILE A 166 1.92 -25.91 32.74
C ILE A 166 2.44 -25.57 31.35
N TRP A 167 3.39 -24.64 31.31
CA TRP A 167 4.09 -24.21 30.10
C TRP A 167 5.45 -24.90 30.05
N THR A 168 5.69 -25.71 29.02
CA THR A 168 6.92 -26.50 28.86
C THR A 168 7.95 -25.78 27.97
N GLY A 169 7.54 -24.72 27.27
CA GLY A 169 8.38 -24.03 26.29
C GLY A 169 7.81 -22.68 25.84
N PRO A 170 8.45 -22.06 24.83
CA PRO A 170 7.99 -20.80 24.26
C PRO A 170 6.66 -20.97 23.50
N PRO A 171 5.91 -19.86 23.32
CA PRO A 171 4.69 -19.87 22.51
C PRO A 171 5.00 -20.28 21.06
N PRO A 172 4.06 -20.95 20.38
CA PRO A 172 4.17 -21.29 18.96
C PRO A 172 4.13 -20.01 18.09
N GLU A 173 4.87 -20.03 16.98
CA GLU A 173 4.91 -18.92 16.01
C GLU A 173 3.64 -18.82 15.13
#